data_AF-A0A954W7B6-F1
#
_entry.id   AF-A0A954W7B6-F1
#
_cell.length_a   1.000
_cell.length_b   1.000
_cell.length_c   1.000
_cell.angle_alpha   90.00
_cell.angle_beta   90.00
_cell.angle_gamma   90.00
#
_symmetry.space_group_name_H-M   'P 1'
#
loop_
_entity.id
_entity.type
_entity.pdbx_description
1 polymer ?
#
loop_
_entity_poly.entity_id
_entity_poly.type
_entity_poly.pdbx_seq_one_letter_code
_entity_poly.pdbx_strand_id
1 'polypeptide(L)'
;MNRSHRAAWQLPIGVSRGLWEYATADHIADGYDDYFAFNRLFELDGQVLARHFHLRDDGPTWVADLGCGTGRALVPLVERGFHG
;
A
#
# COMPACT_ATOMS: atom_id res chain seq x y z
N MET A 1 13.15 23.74 0.82
CA MET A 1 11.73 24.14 0.95
C MET A 1 11.33 24.96 -0.26
N ASN A 2 10.64 24.37 -1.23
CA ASN A 2 9.91 25.11 -2.25
C ASN A 2 8.59 24.36 -2.48
N ARG A 3 7.55 24.69 -1.69
CA ARG A 3 6.20 24.18 -1.94
C ARG A 3 5.75 24.85 -3.23
N SER A 4 5.84 24.11 -4.34
CA SER A 4 5.31 24.55 -5.62
C SER A 4 3.79 24.60 -5.51
N HIS A 5 3.25 25.74 -5.05
CA HIS A 5 1.82 25.99 -4.99
C HIS A 5 1.31 26.10 -6.43
N ARG A 6 0.97 24.96 -7.04
CA ARG A 6 0.26 24.92 -8.33
C ARG A 6 -0.94 25.84 -8.23
N ALA A 7 -1.24 26.62 -9.26
CA ALA A 7 -2.47 27.42 -9.27
C ALA A 7 -3.70 26.50 -9.28
N ALA A 8 -4.87 27.00 -8.83
CA ALA A 8 -6.09 26.17 -8.72
C ALA A 8 -6.51 25.54 -10.05
N TRP A 9 -6.32 26.24 -11.16
CA TRP A 9 -6.63 25.76 -12.52
C TRP A 9 -5.72 24.60 -12.99
N GLN A 10 -4.62 24.32 -12.28
CA GLN A 10 -3.73 23.19 -12.57
C GLN A 10 -4.09 21.92 -11.77
N LEU A 11 -5.11 21.97 -10.92
CA LEU A 11 -5.59 20.79 -10.20
C LEU A 11 -6.53 19.96 -11.08
N PRO A 12 -6.53 18.61 -10.93
CA PRO A 12 -7.53 17.78 -11.58
C PRO A 12 -8.95 18.17 -11.16
N ILE A 13 -9.91 18.02 -12.08
CA ILE A 13 -11.32 18.31 -11.80
C ILE A 13 -11.79 17.43 -10.63
N GLY A 14 -12.47 18.05 -9.65
CA GLY A 14 -12.96 17.37 -8.45
C GLY A 14 -11.92 17.18 -7.35
N VAL A 15 -10.65 17.57 -7.56
CA VAL A 15 -9.61 17.46 -6.54
C VAL A 15 -9.44 18.80 -5.82
N SER A 16 -9.72 18.80 -4.52
CA SER A 16 -9.47 19.96 -3.67
C SER A 16 -7.96 20.16 -3.47
N ARG A 17 -7.55 21.39 -3.14
CA ARG A 17 -6.16 21.68 -2.80
C ARG A 17 -5.64 20.79 -1.67
N GLY A 18 -6.41 20.64 -0.60
CA GLY A 18 -6.01 19.84 0.56
C GLY A 18 -5.81 18.38 0.21
N LEU A 19 -6.71 17.81 -0.61
CA LEU A 19 -6.56 16.43 -1.10
C LEU A 19 -5.29 16.28 -1.95
N TRP A 20 -5.04 17.23 -2.85
CA TRP A 20 -3.83 17.21 -3.66
C TRP A 20 -2.56 17.28 -2.79
N GLU A 21 -2.49 18.24 -1.86
CA GLU A 21 -1.34 18.40 -0.99
C GLU A 21 -1.09 17.19 -0.10
N TYR A 22 -2.16 16.56 0.42
CA TYR A 22 -2.07 15.32 1.19
C TYR A 22 -1.56 14.16 0.33
N ALA A 23 -2.17 13.93 -0.83
CA ALA A 23 -1.85 12.80 -1.69
C ALA A 23 -0.45 12.89 -2.32
N THR A 24 0.11 14.10 -2.44
CA THR A 24 1.47 14.32 -2.97
C THR A 24 2.49 14.66 -1.87
N ALA A 25 2.18 14.40 -0.61
CA ALA A 25 3.10 14.68 0.49
C ALA A 25 4.06 13.49 0.73
N ASP A 26 5.32 13.65 0.30
CA ASP A 26 6.35 12.60 0.43
C ASP A 26 6.46 12.05 1.86
N HIS A 27 6.51 12.94 2.86
CA HIS A 27 6.60 12.54 4.28
C HIS A 27 5.43 11.68 4.79
N ILE A 28 4.26 11.71 4.14
CA ILE A 28 3.13 10.85 4.50
C ILE A 28 3.38 9.43 3.99
N ALA A 29 4.02 9.27 2.83
CA ALA A 29 4.47 7.98 2.34
C ALA A 29 5.67 7.47 3.15
N ASP A 30 6.69 8.32 3.36
CA ASP A 30 7.93 7.97 4.06
C ASP A 30 7.66 7.57 5.52
N GLY A 31 6.81 8.33 6.22
CA GLY A 31 6.47 8.06 7.61
C GLY A 31 5.52 6.87 7.81
N TYR A 32 4.91 6.36 6.73
CA TYR A 32 3.97 5.24 6.83
C TYR A 32 4.70 3.97 7.28
N ASP A 33 5.75 3.57 6.57
CA ASP A 33 6.48 2.34 6.88
C ASP A 33 7.18 2.42 8.24
N ASP A 34 7.83 3.54 8.55
CA ASP A 34 8.53 3.75 9.83
C ASP A 34 7.58 3.74 11.05
N TYR A 35 6.39 4.34 10.91
CA TYR A 35 5.39 4.33 11.99
C TYR A 35 4.86 2.92 12.28
N PHE A 36 4.78 2.06 11.26
CA PHE A 36 4.24 0.71 11.42
C PHE A 36 5.30 -0.39 11.59
N ALA A 37 6.58 -0.14 11.31
CA ALA A 37 7.67 -1.12 11.39
C ALA A 37 7.83 -1.79 12.77
N PHE A 38 7.39 -1.14 13.85
CA PHE A 38 7.47 -1.66 15.22
C PHE A 38 6.15 -2.21 15.77
N ASN A 39 5.12 -2.35 14.92
CA ASN A 39 3.81 -2.79 15.36
C ASN A 39 3.60 -4.31 15.14
N ARG A 40 3.33 -5.04 16.22
CA ARG A 40 3.01 -6.48 16.18
C ARG A 40 1.76 -6.84 15.37
N LEU A 41 0.96 -5.84 14.98
CA LEU A 41 -0.16 -6.05 14.05
C LEU A 41 0.28 -6.63 12.70
N PHE A 42 1.50 -6.40 12.23
CA PHE A 42 1.98 -6.99 10.97
C PHE A 42 2.27 -8.48 11.05
N GLU A 43 2.80 -8.95 12.17
CA GLU A 43 2.96 -10.38 12.41
C GLU A 43 1.58 -11.06 12.40
N LEU A 44 0.58 -10.42 13.00
CA LEU A 44 -0.80 -10.90 13.00
C LEU A 44 -1.38 -10.91 11.57
N ASP A 45 -1.24 -9.82 10.81
CA ASP A 45 -1.71 -9.75 9.42
C ASP A 45 -1.11 -10.89 8.59
N GLY A 46 0.20 -11.11 8.69
CA GLY A 46 0.88 -12.22 8.02
C GLY A 46 0.34 -13.59 8.43
N GLN A 47 0.05 -13.81 9.71
CA GLN A 47 -0.57 -15.05 10.20
C GLN A 47 -2.00 -15.24 9.67
N VAL A 48 -2.80 -14.17 9.61
CA VAL A 48 -4.15 -14.19 9.06
C VAL A 48 -4.11 -14.53 7.57
N LEU A 49 -3.26 -13.86 6.80
CA LEU A 49 -3.07 -14.17 5.38
C LEU A 49 -2.63 -15.63 5.18
N ALA A 50 -1.64 -16.09 5.94
CA ALA A 50 -1.15 -17.46 5.91
C ALA A 50 -2.22 -18.52 6.21
N ARG A 51 -3.17 -18.18 7.09
CA ARG A 51 -4.27 -19.06 7.49
C ARG A 51 -5.35 -19.17 6.42
N HIS A 52 -5.62 -18.10 5.69
CA HIS A 52 -6.76 -18.01 4.78
C HIS A 52 -6.41 -18.19 3.31
N PHE A 53 -5.16 -17.93 2.92
CA PHE A 53 -4.70 -18.09 1.55
C PHE A 53 -3.96 -19.42 1.39
N HIS A 54 -4.40 -20.20 0.40
CA HIS A 54 -3.79 -21.47 0.03
C HIS A 54 -3.45 -21.48 -1.46
N LEU A 55 -2.33 -22.11 -1.79
CA LEU A 55 -1.97 -22.37 -3.18
C LEU A 55 -2.97 -23.36 -3.79
N ARG A 56 -3.20 -23.20 -5.08
CA ARG A 56 -3.90 -24.17 -5.92
C ARG A 56 -2.95 -25.33 -6.27
N ASP A 57 -3.48 -26.53 -6.29
CA ASP A 57 -2.71 -27.73 -6.66
C ASP A 57 -2.50 -27.87 -8.18
N ASP A 58 -3.33 -27.19 -8.98
CA ASP A 58 -3.46 -27.39 -10.43
C ASP A 58 -3.00 -26.18 -11.29
N GLY A 59 -2.23 -25.26 -10.73
CA GLY A 59 -1.69 -24.12 -11.48
C GLY A 59 -1.30 -22.91 -10.62
N PRO A 60 -0.96 -21.77 -11.26
CA PRO A 60 -0.59 -20.56 -10.55
C PRO A 60 -1.76 -20.01 -9.74
N THR A 61 -1.46 -19.48 -8.55
CA THR A 61 -2.45 -18.87 -7.65
C THR A 61 -2.31 -17.36 -7.67
N TRP A 62 -3.31 -16.66 -8.20
CA TRP A 62 -3.30 -15.21 -8.34
C TRP A 62 -4.01 -14.52 -7.18
N VAL A 63 -3.46 -13.40 -6.73
CA VAL A 63 -4.01 -12.53 -5.68
C VAL A 63 -3.93 -11.08 -6.16
N ALA A 64 -5.00 -10.31 -5.98
CA ALA A 64 -5.00 -8.88 -6.24
C ALA A 64 -5.03 -8.10 -4.92
N ASP A 65 -4.05 -7.22 -4.71
CA ASP A 65 -4.00 -6.31 -3.57
C ASP A 65 -4.53 -4.92 -3.99
N LEU A 66 -5.77 -4.63 -3.62
CA LEU A 66 -6.48 -3.39 -4.00
C LEU A 66 -6.08 -2.17 -3.15
N GLY A 67 -5.24 -2.38 -2.14
CA GLY A 67 -4.75 -1.35 -1.23
C GLY A 67 -3.28 -1.57 -0.93
N CYS A 68 -2.47 -1.79 -1.98
CA CYS A 68 -1.14 -2.37 -1.83
C CYS A 68 -0.20 -1.55 -0.94
N GLY A 69 -0.34 -0.23 -0.89
CA GLY A 69 0.58 0.63 -0.14
C GLY A 69 2.02 0.30 -0.53
N THR A 70 2.84 -0.09 0.45
CA THR A 70 4.24 -0.52 0.26
C THR A 70 4.41 -2.02 -0.02
N GLY A 71 3.31 -2.72 -0.30
CA GLY A 71 3.27 -4.14 -0.65
C GLY A 71 3.24 -5.08 0.55
N ARG A 72 3.01 -4.56 1.77
CA ARG A 72 3.14 -5.31 3.03
C ARG A 72 2.35 -6.63 3.10
N ALA A 73 1.18 -6.68 2.46
CA ALA A 73 0.32 -7.87 2.44
C ALA A 73 0.64 -8.78 1.26
N LEU A 74 0.91 -8.20 0.09
CA LEU A 74 1.19 -8.94 -1.13
C LEU A 74 2.58 -9.61 -1.14
N VAL A 75 3.62 -8.92 -0.66
CA VAL A 75 5.00 -9.44 -0.69
C VAL A 75 5.14 -10.78 0.04
N PRO A 76 4.64 -10.95 1.29
CA PRO A 76 4.71 -12.25 1.97
C PRO A 76 3.94 -13.37 1.25
N LEU A 77 2.87 -13.04 0.53
CA LEU A 77 2.15 -14.02 -0.28
C LEU A 77 2.94 -14.40 -1.53
N VAL A 78 3.56 -13.43 -2.22
CA VAL A 78 4.42 -13.70 -3.38
C VAL A 78 5.61 -14.58 -2.98
N GLU A 79 6.24 -14.31 -1.83
CA GLU A 79 7.31 -15.16 -1.27
C GLU A 79 6.86 -16.60 -0.98
N ARG A 80 5.55 -16.81 -0.77
CA ARG A 80 4.93 -18.13 -0.56
C ARG A 80 4.46 -18.80 -1.86
N GLY A 81 4.72 -18.20 -3.02
CA GLY A 81 4.41 -18.76 -4.34
C GLY A 81 3.08 -18.29 -4.94
N PHE A 82 2.42 -17.30 -4.35
CA PHE A 82 1.31 -16.61 -5.01
C PHE A 82 1.84 -15.65 -6.09
N HIS A 83 0.97 -15.28 -7.03
CA HIS A 83 1.24 -14.29 -8.05
C HIS A 83 0.39 -13.04 -7.79
N GLY A 84 1.04 -11.87 -7.77
CA GLY A 84 0.42 -10.56 -7.55
C GLY A 84 0.16 -9.80 -8.83
#